data_AF-A0A354K4L3-F1
#
_entry.id   AF-A0A354K4L3-F1
#
_cell.length_a   1.000
_cell.length_b   1.000
_cell.length_c   1.000
_cell.angle_alpha   90.00
_cell.angle_beta   90.00
_cell.angle_gamma   90.00
#
_symmetry.space_group_name_H-M   'P 1'
#
loop_
_entity.id
_entity.type
_entity.pdbx_description
1 polymer ?
#
loop_
_entity_poly.entity_id
_entity_poly.type
_entity_poly.pdbx_seq_one_letter_code
_entity_poly.pdbx_strand_id
1 'polypeptide(L)' 'MHNEPAANPAPIQCTRCSIPMVRVRVETWSPGNILLKQLQKIADGAGLRFYHCKQCGKIEFFK' A
#
# COMPACT_ATOMS: atom_id res chain seq x y z
N MET A 1 -6.49 -26.98 17.23
CA MET A 1 -6.86 -25.80 16.43
C MET A 1 -5.66 -24.86 16.47
N HIS A 2 -4.83 -24.82 15.42
CA HIS A 2 -3.67 -23.93 15.37
C HIS A 2 -4.13 -22.56 14.85
N ASN A 3 -4.20 -21.56 15.74
CA ASN A 3 -4.34 -20.16 15.35
C ASN A 3 -2.96 -19.67 14.91
N GLU A 4 -2.67 -19.76 13.63
CA GLU A 4 -1.54 -19.06 13.02
C GLU A 4 -1.79 -17.56 13.19
N PRO A 5 -0.90 -16.78 13.83
CA PRO A 5 -1.03 -15.33 13.80
C PRO A 5 -0.86 -14.92 12.34
N ALA A 6 -1.87 -14.26 11.76
CA ALA A 6 -1.75 -13.62 10.46
C ALA A 6 -0.47 -12.79 10.47
N ALA A 7 0.53 -13.22 9.72
CA ALA A 7 1.81 -12.56 9.62
C ALA A 7 1.52 -11.11 9.21
N ASN A 8 1.62 -10.16 10.14
CA ASN A 8 1.63 -8.77 9.76
C ASN A 8 2.85 -8.61 8.86
N PRO A 9 2.68 -8.38 7.54
CA PRO A 9 3.82 -8.27 6.66
C PRO A 9 4.67 -7.13 7.20
N ALA A 10 5.97 -7.39 7.39
CA ALA A 10 6.90 -6.40 7.91
C ALA A 10 6.69 -5.08 7.15
N PRO A 11 6.63 -3.93 7.85
CA PRO A 11 6.35 -2.66 7.20
C PRO A 11 7.41 -2.40 6.13
N ILE A 12 6.94 -2.17 4.91
CA ILE A 12 7.80 -1.90 3.75
C ILE A 12 8.65 -0.66 4.04
N GLN A 13 9.98 -0.79 3.94
CA GLN A 13 10.89 0.31 4.21
C GLN A 13 11.29 1.04 2.92
N CYS A 14 11.39 2.37 3.00
CA CYS A 14 11.89 3.17 1.89
C CYS A 14 13.40 2.98 1.75
N THR A 15 13.88 2.57 0.58
CA THR A 15 15.32 2.34 0.35
C THR A 15 16.19 3.59 0.44
N ARG A 16 15.59 4.80 0.39
CA ARG A 16 16.32 6.07 0.46
C ARG A 16 16.41 6.63 1.88
N CYS A 17 15.32 6.53 2.63
CA CYS A 17 15.18 7.15 3.95
C CYS A 17 15.27 6.14 5.09
N SER A 18 15.23 4.84 4.79
CA SER A 18 15.17 3.73 5.76
C SER A 18 14.01 3.87 6.77
N ILE A 19 12.93 4.55 6.37
CA ILE A 19 11.72 4.69 7.18
C ILE A 19 10.57 3.82 6.64
N PRO A 20 9.61 3.41 7.49
CA PRO A 20 8.40 2.74 7.05
C PRO A 20 7.61 3.56 6.03
N MET A 21 7.26 2.93 4.92
CA MET A 21 6.37 3.46 3.90
C MET A 21 4.92 3.17 4.27
N VAL A 22 4.03 4.07 3.88
CA VAL A 22 2.60 3.98 4.19
C VAL A 22 1.87 3.45 2.96
N ARG A 23 0.97 2.48 3.17
CA ARG A 23 0.13 1.95 2.09
C ARG A 23 -0.81 3.04 1.60
N VAL A 24 -0.79 3.30 0.30
CA VAL A 24 -1.76 4.18 -0.35
C VAL A 24 -3.05 3.42 -0.54
N ARG A 25 -4.15 4.00 -0.07
CA ARG A 25 -5.51 3.58 -0.42
C ARG A 25 -6.16 4.74 -1.13
N VAL A 26 -6.84 4.49 -2.25
CA VAL A 26 -7.52 5.58 -2.97
C VAL A 26 -8.52 6.34 -2.08
N GLU A 27 -9.18 5.64 -1.15
CA GLU A 27 -10.14 6.23 -0.22
C GLU A 27 -9.53 7.34 0.64
N THR A 28 -8.23 7.29 0.95
CA THR A 28 -7.59 8.31 1.79
C THR A 28 -7.24 9.60 1.04
N TRP A 29 -7.10 9.60 -0.30
CA TRP A 29 -6.69 10.79 -1.06
C TRP A 29 -7.78 11.31 -2.01
N SER A 30 -8.73 10.46 -2.41
CA SER A 30 -9.80 10.87 -3.34
C SER A 30 -11.07 10.03 -3.15
N PRO A 31 -11.80 10.24 -2.04
CA PRO A 31 -12.97 9.44 -1.69
C PRO A 31 -14.13 9.55 -2.68
N GLY A 32 -14.21 10.65 -3.46
CA GLY A 32 -15.25 10.89 -4.46
C GLY A 32 -14.91 10.42 -5.88
N ASN A 33 -13.68 9.98 -6.15
CA ASN A 33 -13.26 9.65 -7.51
C ASN A 33 -13.49 8.16 -7.83
N ILE A 34 -14.49 7.88 -8.66
CA ILE A 34 -14.91 6.52 -8.99
C ILE A 34 -13.88 5.77 -9.84
N LEU A 35 -13.16 6.46 -10.73
CA LEU A 35 -12.12 5.87 -11.58
C LEU A 35 -10.94 5.38 -10.74
N LEU A 36 -10.49 6.20 -9.79
CA LEU A 36 -9.43 5.81 -8.87
C LEU A 36 -9.86 4.61 -8.02
N LYS A 37 -11.12 4.56 -7.56
CA LYS A 37 -11.63 3.40 -6.80
C LYS A 37 -11.62 2.12 -7.64
N GLN A 38 -11.98 2.20 -8.91
CA GLN A 38 -11.89 1.06 -9.83
C GLN A 38 -10.43 0.62 -10.05
N LEU A 39 -9.51 1.57 -10.23
CA LEU A 39 -8.08 1.28 -10.34
C LEU A 39 -7.55 0.55 -9.09
N GLN A 40 -7.95 1.00 -7.89
CA GLN A 40 -7.60 0.34 -6.64
C GLN A 40 -8.11 -1.11 -6.60
N LYS A 41 -9.36 -1.35 -7.00
CA LYS A 41 -9.94 -2.71 -7.08
C LYS A 41 -9.17 -3.61 -8.05
N ILE A 42 -8.80 -3.10 -9.21
CA ILE A 42 -8.02 -3.84 -10.21
C ILE A 42 -6.64 -4.19 -9.64
N ALA A 43 -5.97 -3.21 -9.01
CA ALA A 43 -4.67 -3.42 -8.38
C ALA A 43 -4.75 -4.47 -7.26
N ASP A 44 -5.71 -4.34 -6.34
CA ASP A 44 -5.90 -5.30 -5.26
C ASP A 44 -6.24 -6.71 -5.79
N GLY A 45 -7.04 -6.81 -6.86
CA GLY A 45 -7.35 -8.08 -7.54
C GLY A 45 -6.14 -8.72 -8.23
N ALA A 46 -5.17 -7.91 -8.67
CA ALA A 46 -3.89 -8.36 -9.21
C ALA A 46 -2.83 -8.63 -8.12
N GLY A 47 -3.16 -8.39 -6.84
CA GLY A 47 -2.23 -8.47 -5.71
C GLY A 47 -1.30 -7.26 -5.57
N LEU A 48 -1.45 -6.22 -6.41
CA LEU A 48 -0.59 -5.04 -6.39
C LEU A 48 -0.97 -4.09 -5.24
N ARG A 49 0.04 -3.70 -4.46
CA ARG A 49 -0.08 -2.78 -3.33
C ARG A 49 0.86 -1.61 -3.52
N PHE A 50 0.33 -0.39 -3.36
CA PHE A 50 1.09 0.84 -3.49
C PHE A 50 1.52 1.37 -2.12
N TYR A 51 2.76 1.80 -2.00
CA TYR A 51 3.32 2.39 -0.80
C TYR A 51 3.98 3.72 -1.13
N HIS A 52 3.83 4.70 -0.24
CA HIS A 52 4.47 6.00 -0.37
C HIS A 52 5.35 6.30 0.85
N CYS A 53 6.53 6.84 0.62
CA CYS A 53 7.40 7.34 1.67
C CYS A 53 6.95 8.75 2.06
N LYS A 54 6.61 8.96 3.33
CA LYS A 54 6.20 10.29 3.82
C LYS A 54 7.33 11.32 3.84
N GLN A 55 8.59 10.89 3.87
CA GLN A 55 9.73 11.79 4.00
C GLN A 55 10.27 12.28 2.64
N CYS A 56 10.46 11.38 1.67
CA CYS A 56 11.00 11.75 0.35
C CYS A 56 9.98 11.67 -0.80
N GLY A 57 8.74 11.27 -0.53
CA GLY A 57 7.69 11.15 -1.56
C GLY A 57 7.85 9.96 -2.52
N LYS A 58 8.89 9.13 -2.38
CA LYS A 58 9.10 7.94 -3.22
C LYS A 58 7.88 7.01 -3.15
N ILE A 59 7.44 6.52 -4.30
CA ILE A 59 6.34 5.54 -4.43
C ILE A 59 6.94 4.21 -4.88
N GLU A 60 6.52 3.11 -4.25
CA GLU A 60 6.92 1.75 -4.61
C GLU A 60 5.70 0.83 -4.70
N PHE A 61 5.78 -0.17 -5.57
CA PHE A 61 4.75 -1.17 -5.81
C PHE A 61 5.26 -2.55 -5.40
N PHE A 62 4.43 -3.31 -4.69
CA PHE A 62 4.73 -4.67 -4.24
C PHE A 62 3.58 -5.59 -4.64
N LYS A 63 3.93 -6.81 -5.06
CA LYS A 63 2.97 -7.89 -5.32
C LYS A 63 2.89 -8.81 -4.11
#